data_AF-A0A4W5Q4V6-F1
#
_entry.id   AF-A0A4W5Q4V6-F1
#
_cell.length_a   1.000
_cell.length_b   1.000
_cell.length_c   1.000
_cell.angle_alpha   90.00
_cell.angle_beta   90.00
_cell.angle_gamma   90.00
#
_symmetry.space_group_name_H-M   'P 1'
#
loop_
_entity.id
_entity.type
_entity.pdbx_description
1 polymer ?
#
loop_
_entity_poly.entity_id
_entity_poly.type
_entity_poly.pdbx_seq_one_letter_code
_entity_poly.pdbx_strand_id
1 'polypeptide(L)'
;MAEELHYSTVVLKNPIVSLLKVSTALSEHTTKLVRDLEQLTDARALLLAANQDLTNLNNNLSTANHILQSDYSNVSTANQRLAAEKEALSRARDRLNWNLRVIYQFEDFPVNEYCSPKDDVGERKCNPCRSGWMLFQSSCYQILYPTNLWKTWEQSREHCSQNNADLVVIGSQKEQEFIHNHTQFYFDMYHGYWIGLTDKANVGLWLWVNGSQQTDG
;
A
#
# COMPACT_ATOMS: atom_id res chain seq x y z
N MET A 1 13.14 -19.86 -115.75
CA MET A 1 12.22 -19.85 -114.58
C MET A 1 12.73 -20.69 -113.41
N ALA A 2 13.29 -21.91 -113.58
CA ALA A 2 13.73 -22.74 -112.45
C ALA A 2 15.04 -22.26 -111.75
N GLU A 3 16.01 -21.69 -112.49
CA GLU A 3 17.30 -21.22 -111.91
C GLU A 3 17.20 -19.90 -111.15
N GLU A 4 16.32 -18.97 -111.55
CA GLU A 4 16.06 -17.73 -110.80
C GLU A 4 15.31 -17.99 -109.48
N LEU A 5 14.43 -19.00 -109.45
CA LEU A 5 13.75 -19.44 -108.23
C LEU A 5 14.70 -20.12 -107.24
N HIS A 6 15.71 -20.85 -107.72
CA HIS A 6 16.73 -21.51 -106.89
C HIS A 6 17.75 -20.51 -106.29
N TYR A 7 18.20 -19.53 -107.08
CA TYR A 7 19.11 -18.49 -106.60
C TYR A 7 18.47 -17.61 -105.52
N SER A 8 17.20 -17.21 -105.72
CA SER A 8 16.46 -16.39 -104.76
C SER A 8 16.15 -17.14 -103.44
N THR A 9 15.94 -18.46 -103.49
CA THR A 9 15.74 -19.28 -102.26
C THR A 9 17.03 -19.51 -101.47
N VAL A 10 18.19 -19.57 -102.12
CA VAL A 10 19.49 -19.73 -101.42
C VAL A 10 19.94 -18.40 -100.79
N VAL A 11 19.77 -17.28 -101.50
CA VAL A 11 20.17 -15.94 -101.02
C VAL A 11 19.35 -15.47 -99.81
N LEU A 12 18.04 -15.80 -99.75
CA LEU A 12 17.16 -15.39 -98.66
C LEU A 12 17.20 -16.32 -97.42
N LYS A 13 17.66 -17.58 -97.57
CA LYS A 13 17.73 -18.55 -96.45
C LYS A 13 18.69 -18.15 -95.33
N ASN A 14 19.88 -17.64 -95.66
CA ASN A 14 20.89 -17.24 -94.66
C ASN A 14 20.48 -16.04 -93.78
N PRO A 15 19.92 -14.96 -94.36
CA PRO A 15 19.36 -13.84 -93.60
C PRO A 15 18.20 -14.25 -92.67
N ILE A 16 17.29 -15.11 -93.14
CA ILE A 16 16.15 -15.59 -92.35
C ILE A 16 16.61 -16.41 -91.14
N VAL A 17 17.57 -17.31 -91.31
CA VAL A 17 18.15 -18.10 -90.20
C VAL A 17 18.85 -17.20 -89.18
N SER A 18 19.52 -16.14 -89.64
CA SER A 18 20.18 -15.16 -88.76
C SER A 18 19.18 -14.33 -87.96
N LEU A 19 18.09 -13.87 -88.59
CA LEU A 19 17.00 -13.16 -87.93
C LEU A 19 16.28 -14.04 -86.90
N LEU A 20 16.08 -15.33 -87.20
CA LEU A 20 15.53 -16.30 -86.26
C LEU A 20 16.40 -16.44 -85.00
N LYS A 21 17.73 -16.53 -85.15
CA LYS A 21 18.67 -16.59 -84.01
C LYS A 21 18.62 -15.33 -83.14
N VAL A 22 18.52 -14.16 -83.77
CA VAL A 22 18.38 -12.87 -83.05
C VAL A 22 17.05 -12.81 -82.32
N SER A 23 15.95 -13.24 -82.96
CA SER A 23 14.62 -13.30 -82.36
C SER A 23 14.56 -14.22 -81.14
N THR A 24 15.14 -15.42 -81.23
CA THR A 24 15.20 -16.36 -80.10
C THR A 24 16.04 -15.80 -78.95
N ALA A 25 17.21 -15.24 -79.23
CA ALA A 25 18.06 -14.62 -78.22
C ALA A 25 17.37 -13.43 -77.53
N LEU A 26 16.62 -12.63 -78.29
CA LEU A 26 15.83 -11.52 -77.74
C LEU A 26 14.68 -12.02 -76.86
N SER A 27 14.01 -13.10 -77.25
CA SER A 27 12.95 -13.74 -76.45
C SER A 27 13.49 -14.30 -75.12
N GLU A 28 14.64 -14.98 -75.15
CA GLU A 28 15.34 -15.46 -73.95
C GLU A 28 15.76 -14.32 -73.02
N HIS A 29 16.27 -13.22 -73.59
CA HIS A 29 16.63 -12.05 -72.82
C HIS A 29 15.40 -11.40 -72.17
N THR A 30 14.30 -11.28 -72.91
CA THR A 30 13.03 -10.70 -72.41
C THR A 30 12.45 -11.53 -71.28
N THR A 31 12.44 -12.87 -71.41
CA THR A 31 11.96 -13.77 -70.35
C THR A 31 12.84 -13.75 -69.10
N LYS A 32 14.17 -13.56 -69.25
CA LYS A 32 15.05 -13.32 -68.10
C LYS A 32 14.72 -12.00 -67.41
N LEU A 33 14.54 -10.92 -68.18
CA LEU A 33 14.22 -9.60 -67.64
C LEU A 33 12.89 -9.61 -66.85
N VAL A 34 11.88 -10.33 -67.34
CA VAL A 34 10.59 -10.49 -66.64
C VAL A 34 10.78 -11.20 -65.30
N ARG A 35 11.55 -12.30 -65.26
CA ARG A 35 11.85 -13.01 -63.99
C ARG A 35 12.59 -12.13 -63.00
N ASP A 36 13.57 -11.36 -63.47
CA ASP A 36 14.32 -10.44 -62.62
C ASP A 36 13.39 -9.32 -62.08
N LEU A 37 12.44 -8.84 -62.88
CA LEU A 37 11.44 -7.85 -62.46
C LEU A 37 10.45 -8.41 -61.41
N GLU A 38 10.00 -9.66 -61.59
CA GLU A 38 9.16 -10.36 -60.61
C GLU A 38 9.89 -10.50 -59.27
N GLN A 39 11.15 -10.96 -59.29
CA GLN A 39 11.98 -11.06 -58.08
C GLN A 39 12.18 -9.72 -57.39
N LEU A 40 12.41 -8.65 -58.15
CA LEU A 40 12.52 -7.29 -57.59
C LEU A 40 11.20 -6.81 -56.97
N THR A 41 10.06 -7.21 -57.55
CA THR A 41 8.73 -6.87 -57.04
C THR A 41 8.45 -7.58 -55.72
N ASP A 42 8.79 -8.87 -55.62
CA ASP A 42 8.67 -9.64 -54.37
C ASP A 42 9.58 -9.10 -53.28
N ALA A 43 10.85 -8.79 -53.63
CA ALA A 43 11.79 -8.17 -52.70
C ALA A 43 11.29 -6.82 -52.17
N ARG A 44 10.66 -6.01 -53.05
CA ARG A 44 10.04 -4.74 -52.66
C ARG A 44 8.86 -4.96 -51.71
N ALA A 45 8.01 -5.95 -51.95
CA ALA A 45 6.89 -6.26 -51.07
C ALA A 45 7.36 -6.67 -49.66
N LEU A 46 8.42 -7.49 -49.58
CA LEU A 46 9.04 -7.86 -48.30
C LEU A 46 9.62 -6.65 -47.57
N LEU A 47 10.31 -5.75 -48.29
CA LEU A 47 10.84 -4.51 -47.73
C LEU A 47 9.73 -3.60 -47.18
N LEU A 48 8.60 -3.51 -47.88
CA LEU A 48 7.45 -2.72 -47.40
C LEU A 48 6.85 -3.31 -46.13
N ALA A 49 6.69 -4.63 -46.05
CA ALA A 49 6.22 -5.30 -44.84
C ALA A 49 7.17 -5.06 -43.66
N ALA A 50 8.48 -5.23 -43.85
CA ALA A 50 9.48 -4.96 -42.83
C ALA A 50 9.47 -3.49 -42.35
N ASN A 51 9.28 -2.54 -43.26
CA ASN A 51 9.14 -1.12 -42.90
C ASN A 51 7.88 -0.82 -42.09
N GLN A 52 6.77 -1.50 -42.39
CA GLN A 52 5.54 -1.38 -41.61
C GLN A 52 5.74 -1.93 -40.19
N ASP A 53 6.41 -3.08 -40.06
CA ASP A 53 6.72 -3.67 -38.76
C ASP A 53 7.63 -2.78 -37.92
N LEU A 54 8.65 -2.18 -38.53
CA LEU A 54 9.51 -1.18 -37.88
C LEU A 54 8.71 0.04 -37.40
N THR A 55 7.77 0.51 -38.20
CA THR A 55 6.90 1.64 -37.83
C THR A 55 6.03 1.30 -36.62
N ASN A 56 5.42 0.12 -36.63
CA ASN A 56 4.62 -0.37 -35.51
C ASN A 56 5.46 -0.52 -34.23
N LEU A 57 6.66 -1.08 -34.35
CA LEU A 57 7.59 -1.24 -33.22
C LEU A 57 8.01 0.12 -32.65
N ASN A 58 8.29 1.10 -33.50
CA ASN A 58 8.65 2.45 -33.07
C ASN A 58 7.50 3.14 -32.31
N ASN A 59 6.26 2.98 -32.77
CA ASN A 59 5.08 3.50 -32.08
C ASN A 59 4.87 2.85 -30.71
N ASN A 60 5.06 1.53 -30.64
CA ASN A 60 4.99 0.78 -29.38
C ASN A 60 6.07 1.26 -28.39
N LEU A 61 7.30 1.46 -28.87
CA LEU A 61 8.40 1.99 -28.06
C LEU A 61 8.11 3.41 -27.56
N SER A 62 7.54 4.28 -28.41
CA SER A 62 7.13 5.62 -28.01
C SER A 62 6.08 5.58 -26.90
N THR A 63 5.12 4.67 -27.00
CA THR A 63 4.07 4.48 -25.98
C THR A 63 4.67 4.01 -24.66
N ALA A 64 5.54 2.99 -24.70
CA ALA A 64 6.22 2.48 -23.52
C ALA A 64 7.08 3.56 -22.84
N ASN A 65 7.76 4.41 -23.62
CA ASN A 65 8.53 5.53 -23.07
C ASN A 65 7.65 6.56 -22.36
N HIS A 66 6.49 6.91 -22.92
CA HIS A 66 5.57 7.82 -22.25
C HIS A 66 5.02 7.26 -20.94
N ILE A 67 4.70 5.96 -20.90
CA ILE A 67 4.27 5.27 -19.68
C ILE A 67 5.39 5.32 -18.63
N LEU A 68 6.62 4.97 -19.00
CA LEU A 68 7.77 5.01 -18.10
C LEU A 68 8.03 6.42 -17.54
N GLN A 69 7.88 7.46 -18.36
CA GLN A 69 8.02 8.84 -17.91
C GLN A 69 6.94 9.24 -16.90
N SER A 70 5.70 8.83 -17.15
CA SER A 70 4.58 9.03 -16.22
C SER A 70 4.84 8.32 -14.89
N ASP A 71 5.21 7.04 -14.94
CA ASP A 71 5.48 6.23 -13.75
C ASP A 71 6.65 6.79 -12.94
N TYR A 72 7.70 7.25 -13.62
CA TYR A 72 8.83 7.91 -12.97
C TYR A 72 8.41 9.18 -12.21
N SER A 73 7.56 10.02 -12.83
CA SER A 73 7.02 11.23 -12.19
C SER A 73 6.17 10.90 -10.96
N ASN A 74 5.34 9.86 -11.05
CA ASN A 74 4.50 9.38 -9.95
C ASN A 74 5.35 8.90 -8.77
N VAL A 75 6.34 8.05 -9.04
CA VAL A 75 7.27 7.52 -8.02
C VAL A 75 8.08 8.65 -7.38
N SER A 76 8.57 9.61 -8.18
CA SER A 76 9.29 10.78 -7.68
C SER A 76 8.43 11.60 -6.71
N THR A 77 7.17 11.83 -7.06
CA THR A 77 6.22 12.54 -6.19
C THR A 77 5.94 11.79 -4.90
N ALA A 78 5.75 10.47 -4.96
CA ALA A 78 5.55 9.64 -3.77
C ALA A 78 6.77 9.67 -2.84
N ASN A 79 7.98 9.62 -3.39
CA ASN A 79 9.22 9.73 -2.63
C ASN A 79 9.35 11.08 -1.92
N GLN A 80 8.98 12.18 -2.58
CA GLN A 80 8.98 13.51 -1.95
C GLN A 80 7.97 13.59 -0.80
N ARG A 81 6.77 13.02 -0.97
CA ARG A 81 5.76 12.97 0.10
C ARG A 81 6.26 12.18 1.31
N LEU A 82 6.85 11.02 1.07
CA LEU A 82 7.41 10.18 2.13
C LEU A 82 8.55 10.89 2.88
N ALA A 83 9.40 11.62 2.17
CA ALA A 83 10.44 12.45 2.79
C ALA A 83 9.84 13.54 3.69
N ALA A 84 8.79 14.23 3.22
CA ALA A 84 8.10 15.25 4.03
C ALA A 84 7.43 14.66 5.29
N GLU A 85 6.81 13.48 5.17
CA GLU A 85 6.20 12.76 6.29
C GLU A 85 7.25 12.32 7.32
N LYS A 86 8.38 11.78 6.85
CA LYS A 86 9.51 11.41 7.71
C LYS A 86 10.01 12.61 8.52
N GLU A 87 10.17 13.77 7.89
CA GLU A 87 10.58 14.99 8.57
C GLU A 87 9.52 15.48 9.57
N ALA A 88 8.23 15.35 9.25
CA ALA A 88 7.15 15.66 10.18
C ALA A 88 7.16 14.74 11.41
N LEU A 89 7.35 13.43 11.20
CA LEU A 89 7.48 12.46 12.29
C LEU A 89 8.73 12.72 13.15
N SER A 90 9.85 13.09 12.54
CA SER A 90 11.06 13.50 13.29
C SER A 90 10.77 14.69 14.19
N ARG A 91 10.12 15.74 13.65
CA ARG A 91 9.72 16.91 14.46
C ARG A 91 8.75 16.55 15.59
N ALA A 92 7.78 15.67 15.33
CA ALA A 92 6.85 15.21 16.36
C ALA A 92 7.57 14.45 17.49
N ARG A 93 8.49 13.55 17.13
CA ARG A 93 9.36 12.83 18.09
C ARG A 93 10.19 13.81 18.92
N ASP A 94 10.84 14.78 18.27
CA ASP A 94 11.71 15.73 18.96
C ASP A 94 10.91 16.63 19.91
N ARG A 95 9.69 17.01 19.52
CA ARG A 95 8.73 17.71 20.39
C ARG A 95 8.32 16.86 21.59
N LEU A 96 8.01 15.58 21.39
CA LEU A 96 7.69 14.66 22.49
C LEU A 96 8.86 14.50 23.46
N ASN A 97 10.08 14.32 22.94
CA ASN A 97 11.28 14.23 23.74
C ASN A 97 11.54 15.50 24.56
N TRP A 98 11.26 16.67 23.99
CA TRP A 98 11.34 17.94 24.72
C TRP A 98 10.29 18.00 25.83
N ASN A 99 9.03 17.67 25.53
CA ASN A 99 7.97 17.62 26.55
C ASN A 99 8.33 16.67 27.70
N LEU A 100 8.85 15.49 27.40
CA LEU A 100 9.26 14.51 28.40
C LEU A 100 10.37 15.06 29.30
N ARG A 101 11.36 15.76 28.71
CA ARG A 101 12.43 16.43 29.47
C ARG A 101 11.88 17.47 30.43
N VAL A 102 10.89 18.25 29.99
CA VAL A 102 10.23 19.27 30.83
C VAL A 102 9.42 18.62 31.95
N ILE A 103 8.66 17.55 31.65
CA ILE A 103 7.89 16.79 32.66
C ILE A 103 8.81 16.25 33.75
N TYR A 104 9.98 15.72 33.40
CA TYR A 104 10.96 15.23 34.38
C TYR A 104 11.60 16.30 35.27
N GLN A 105 11.36 17.60 35.02
CA GLN A 105 11.82 18.68 35.90
C GLN A 105 10.84 18.96 37.04
N PHE A 106 9.60 18.46 36.97
CA PHE A 106 8.62 18.62 38.04
C PHE A 106 8.79 17.50 39.08
N GLU A 107 9.04 17.88 40.33
CA GLU A 107 9.22 16.94 41.45
C GLU A 107 7.92 16.19 41.81
N ASP A 108 6.76 16.73 41.42
CA ASP A 108 5.44 16.14 41.67
C ASP A 108 5.04 15.07 40.62
N PHE A 109 5.86 14.82 39.59
CA PHE A 109 5.57 13.71 38.69
C PHE A 109 5.97 12.41 39.40
N PRO A 110 5.06 11.45 39.60
CA PRO A 110 5.38 10.20 40.26
C PRO A 110 6.14 9.28 39.29
N VAL A 111 7.32 9.71 38.82
CA VAL A 111 8.19 8.98 37.90
C VAL A 111 8.39 7.55 38.40
N ASN A 112 8.52 7.38 39.70
CA ASN A 112 8.75 6.08 40.34
C ASN A 112 7.51 5.16 40.32
N GLU A 113 6.30 5.68 40.11
CA GLU A 113 5.10 4.85 39.94
C GLU A 113 5.02 4.23 38.54
N TYR A 114 5.58 4.91 37.54
CA TYR A 114 5.57 4.50 36.13
C TYR A 114 6.89 3.85 35.70
N CYS A 115 8.00 4.24 36.33
CA CYS A 115 9.34 3.85 35.93
C CYS A 115 10.12 3.21 37.07
N SER A 116 10.83 2.14 36.78
CA SER A 116 11.75 1.51 37.71
C SER A 116 12.95 2.44 38.00
N PRO A 117 13.62 2.26 39.15
CA PRO A 117 14.96 2.81 39.36
C PRO A 117 15.89 2.44 38.20
N LYS A 118 16.93 3.25 37.98
CA LYS A 118 17.93 2.95 36.96
C LYS A 118 18.59 1.60 37.27
N ASP A 119 18.71 0.74 36.27
CA ASP A 119 19.49 -0.48 36.38
C ASP A 119 21.00 -0.18 36.39
N ASP A 120 21.83 -1.22 36.54
CA ASP A 120 23.30 -1.11 36.60
C ASP A 120 23.93 -0.48 35.35
N VAL A 121 23.17 -0.39 34.24
CA VAL A 121 23.57 0.21 32.96
C VAL A 121 23.05 1.65 32.83
N GLY A 122 22.29 2.14 33.81
CA GLY A 122 21.77 3.50 33.85
C GLY A 122 20.45 3.69 33.08
N GLU A 123 19.83 2.62 32.57
CA GLU A 123 18.56 2.67 31.86
C GLU A 123 17.37 2.70 32.82
N ARG A 124 16.40 3.55 32.52
CA ARG A 124 15.14 3.65 33.26
C ARG A 124 14.02 3.02 32.43
N LYS A 125 13.50 1.88 32.86
CA LYS A 125 12.35 1.23 32.22
C LYS A 125 11.06 1.83 32.74
N CYS A 126 10.24 2.37 31.84
CA CYS A 126 8.94 2.96 32.14
C CYS A 126 7.82 2.14 31.49
N ASN A 127 6.69 2.03 32.19
CA ASN A 127 5.47 1.42 31.69
C ASN A 127 4.40 2.50 31.45
N PRO A 128 3.47 2.29 30.49
CA PRO A 128 2.37 3.23 30.25
C PRO A 128 1.42 3.39 31.44
N CYS A 129 1.30 2.35 32.27
CA CYS A 129 0.48 2.35 33.48
C CYS A 129 1.35 2.29 34.73
N ARG A 130 0.81 2.81 35.84
CA ARG A 130 1.43 2.70 37.17
C ARG A 130 1.60 1.23 37.55
N SER A 131 2.59 0.93 38.40
CA SER A 131 2.79 -0.43 38.91
C SER A 131 1.49 -1.00 39.52
N GLY A 132 1.14 -2.23 39.14
CA GLY A 132 -0.09 -2.90 39.58
C GLY A 132 -1.35 -2.57 38.77
N TRP A 133 -1.26 -1.71 37.75
CA TRP A 133 -2.34 -1.42 36.81
C TRP A 133 -2.15 -2.15 35.49
N MET A 134 -3.25 -2.59 34.88
CA MET A 134 -3.27 -3.32 33.62
C MET A 134 -3.55 -2.36 32.46
N LEU A 135 -2.70 -2.38 31.44
CA LEU A 135 -2.94 -1.61 30.21
C LEU A 135 -3.89 -2.39 29.30
N PHE A 136 -4.99 -1.75 28.89
CA PHE A 136 -5.81 -2.23 27.78
C PHE A 136 -6.15 -1.07 26.85
N GLN A 137 -5.75 -1.21 25.59
CA GLN A 137 -5.82 -0.15 24.58
C GLN A 137 -5.11 1.14 25.05
N SER A 138 -5.85 2.20 25.35
CA SER A 138 -5.33 3.51 25.75
C SER A 138 -5.61 3.86 27.22
N SER A 139 -6.13 2.91 27.99
CA SER A 139 -6.55 3.11 29.39
C SER A 139 -5.85 2.13 30.33
N CYS A 140 -5.68 2.55 31.58
CA CYS A 140 -5.12 1.73 32.65
C CYS A 140 -6.23 1.32 33.62
N TYR A 141 -6.28 0.04 33.99
CA TYR A 141 -7.32 -0.54 34.84
C TYR A 141 -6.72 -1.15 36.09
N GLN A 142 -7.37 -0.95 37.23
CA GLN A 142 -7.06 -1.64 38.47
C GLN A 142 -8.31 -2.34 38.97
N ILE A 143 -8.21 -3.65 39.17
CA ILE A 143 -9.28 -4.46 39.75
C ILE A 143 -8.94 -4.66 41.22
N LEU A 144 -9.81 -4.15 42.09
CA LEU A 144 -9.64 -4.24 43.53
C LEU A 144 -10.29 -5.54 44.02
N TYR A 145 -9.47 -6.44 44.54
CA TYR A 145 -9.95 -7.66 45.19
C TYR A 145 -10.18 -7.36 46.68
N PRO A 146 -11.38 -7.65 47.22
CA PRO A 146 -11.69 -7.31 48.60
C PRO A 146 -10.81 -8.13 49.56
N THR A 147 -10.04 -7.45 50.39
CA THR A 147 -9.27 -8.08 51.49
C THR A 147 -9.95 -7.93 52.85
N ASN A 148 -10.87 -6.96 53.01
CA ASN A 148 -11.49 -6.63 54.30
C ASN A 148 -13.02 -6.45 54.22
N LEU A 149 -13.50 -5.37 53.61
CA LEU A 149 -14.92 -4.98 53.56
C LEU A 149 -15.30 -4.46 52.17
N TRP A 150 -16.50 -4.84 51.72
CA TRP A 150 -17.10 -4.35 50.49
C TRP A 150 -17.47 -2.87 50.62
N LYS A 151 -17.22 -2.10 49.55
CA LYS A 151 -17.53 -0.67 49.48
C LYS A 151 -18.90 -0.49 48.82
N THR A 152 -19.60 0.59 49.18
CA THR A 152 -20.72 1.10 48.38
C THR A 152 -20.22 1.71 47.06
N TRP A 153 -21.13 2.00 46.13
CA TRP A 153 -20.78 2.67 44.88
C TRP A 153 -20.05 4.01 45.13
N GLU A 154 -20.57 4.84 46.03
CA GLU A 154 -19.96 6.11 46.43
C GLU A 154 -18.55 5.93 46.99
N GLN A 155 -18.38 5.02 47.94
CA GLN A 155 -17.08 4.74 48.56
C GLN A 155 -16.08 4.18 47.55
N SER A 156 -16.55 3.45 46.54
CA SER A 156 -15.70 2.91 45.47
C SER A 156 -15.25 4.03 44.54
N ARG A 157 -16.15 4.93 44.16
CA ARG A 157 -15.81 6.11 43.35
C ARG A 157 -14.86 7.05 44.09
N GLU A 158 -15.11 7.32 45.37
CA GLU A 158 -14.21 8.11 46.22
C GLU A 158 -12.81 7.47 46.28
N HIS A 159 -12.74 6.15 46.45
CA HIS A 159 -11.46 5.44 46.44
C HIS A 159 -10.72 5.55 45.10
N CYS A 160 -11.43 5.41 43.97
CA CYS A 160 -10.83 5.63 42.64
C CYS A 160 -10.31 7.08 42.51
N SER A 161 -11.10 8.07 42.95
CA SER A 161 -10.73 9.49 42.89
C SER A 161 -9.48 9.80 43.72
N GLN A 162 -9.37 9.23 44.92
CA GLN A 162 -8.17 9.35 45.76
C GLN A 162 -6.91 8.76 45.10
N ASN A 163 -7.07 7.85 44.14
CA ASN A 163 -5.99 7.25 43.35
C ASN A 163 -5.84 7.87 41.95
N ASN A 164 -6.38 9.08 41.73
CA ASN A 164 -6.36 9.78 40.45
C ASN A 164 -6.99 8.96 39.30
N ALA A 165 -8.08 8.25 39.60
CA ALA A 165 -8.87 7.45 38.67
C ALA A 165 -10.38 7.70 38.89
N ASP A 166 -11.23 7.05 38.11
CA ASP A 166 -12.69 6.99 38.34
C ASP A 166 -13.16 5.54 38.12
N LEU A 167 -14.42 5.24 38.45
CA LEU A 167 -15.02 3.94 38.15
C LEU A 167 -15.04 3.70 36.64
N VAL A 168 -14.89 2.43 36.24
CA VAL A 168 -14.74 2.07 34.83
C VAL A 168 -15.97 2.45 34.00
N VAL A 169 -15.73 3.04 32.83
CA VAL A 169 -16.75 3.28 31.81
C VAL A 169 -16.50 2.30 30.68
N ILE A 170 -17.50 1.47 30.37
CA ILE A 170 -17.35 0.42 29.37
C ILE A 170 -17.95 0.90 28.06
N GLY A 171 -17.09 1.23 27.11
CA GLY A 171 -17.48 1.80 25.81
C GLY A 171 -17.46 0.80 24.66
N SER A 172 -17.01 -0.44 24.88
CA SER A 172 -16.95 -1.45 23.82
C SER A 172 -17.08 -2.88 24.33
N GLN A 173 -17.53 -3.79 23.46
CA GLN A 173 -17.57 -5.22 23.77
C GLN A 173 -16.19 -5.78 24.14
N LYS A 174 -15.12 -5.35 23.46
CA LYS A 174 -13.75 -5.81 23.76
C LYS A 174 -13.29 -5.38 25.15
N GLU A 175 -13.70 -4.20 25.59
CA GLU A 175 -13.43 -3.71 26.94
C GLU A 175 -14.23 -4.49 27.98
N GLN A 176 -15.51 -4.79 27.71
CA GLN A 176 -16.32 -5.67 28.53
C GLN A 176 -15.67 -7.06 28.70
N GLU A 177 -15.20 -7.66 27.61
CA GLU A 177 -14.50 -8.95 27.62
C GLU A 177 -13.19 -8.89 28.40
N PHE A 178 -12.40 -7.83 28.20
CA PHE A 178 -11.18 -7.61 28.96
C PHE A 178 -11.45 -7.54 30.46
N ILE A 179 -12.44 -6.76 30.89
CA ILE A 179 -12.81 -6.65 32.31
C ILE A 179 -13.29 -8.01 32.84
N HIS A 180 -14.19 -8.67 32.12
CA HIS A 180 -14.74 -9.98 32.51
C HIS A 180 -13.63 -11.01 32.79
N ASN A 181 -12.62 -11.08 31.91
CA ASN A 181 -11.52 -12.04 32.02
C ASN A 181 -10.58 -11.80 33.22
N HIS A 182 -10.62 -10.61 33.84
CA HIS A 182 -9.78 -10.26 34.98
C HIS A 182 -10.58 -10.13 36.29
N THR A 183 -11.91 -10.22 36.23
CA THR A 183 -12.78 -10.23 37.41
C THR A 183 -13.05 -11.65 37.92
N GLN A 184 -13.25 -11.80 39.22
CA GLN A 184 -13.71 -13.05 39.81
C GLN A 184 -15.24 -13.14 39.76
N PHE A 185 -15.74 -14.37 39.64
CA PHE A 185 -17.17 -14.64 39.71
C PHE A 185 -17.63 -14.70 41.17
N TYR A 186 -18.74 -14.01 41.47
CA TYR A 186 -19.42 -14.07 42.77
C TYR A 186 -20.82 -14.67 42.58
N PHE A 187 -21.20 -15.60 43.46
CA PHE A 187 -22.43 -16.39 43.33
C PHE A 187 -23.67 -15.70 43.92
N ASP A 188 -23.51 -14.58 44.60
CA ASP A 188 -24.60 -13.87 45.29
C ASP A 188 -24.76 -12.43 44.79
N MET A 189 -25.93 -11.85 45.08
CA MET A 189 -26.30 -10.51 44.62
C MET A 189 -25.63 -9.37 45.38
N TYR A 190 -24.93 -9.66 46.47
CA TYR A 190 -24.33 -8.66 47.36
C TYR A 190 -22.84 -8.47 47.10
N HIS A 191 -22.23 -9.35 46.31
CA HIS A 191 -20.82 -9.35 45.99
C HIS A 191 -20.59 -9.18 44.48
N GLY A 192 -19.75 -8.22 44.12
CA GLY A 192 -19.45 -7.87 42.74
C GLY A 192 -18.60 -6.62 42.63
N TYR A 193 -18.28 -6.24 41.39
CA TYR A 193 -17.46 -5.06 41.12
C TYR A 193 -18.35 -3.87 40.75
N TRP A 194 -18.11 -2.72 41.38
CA TRP A 194 -18.76 -1.48 40.98
C TRP A 194 -18.17 -0.96 39.66
N ILE A 195 -19.05 -0.55 38.77
CA ILE A 195 -18.74 0.15 37.52
C ILE A 195 -19.30 1.57 37.56
N GLY A 196 -18.89 2.40 36.60
CA GLY A 196 -19.23 3.82 36.57
C GLY A 196 -20.65 4.15 36.14
N LEU A 197 -21.53 3.18 35.92
CA LEU A 197 -22.91 3.41 35.47
C LEU A 197 -23.82 3.70 36.67
N THR A 198 -24.56 4.81 36.63
CA THR A 198 -25.46 5.21 37.72
C THR A 198 -26.64 6.04 37.22
N ASP A 199 -27.78 5.94 37.89
CA ASP A 199 -28.97 6.78 37.68
C ASP A 199 -29.27 7.67 38.91
N LYS A 200 -28.37 7.70 39.92
CA LYS A 200 -28.61 8.42 41.18
C LYS A 200 -28.87 9.92 41.01
N ALA A 201 -28.29 10.52 39.97
CA ALA A 201 -28.50 11.94 39.67
C ALA A 201 -29.88 12.21 39.05
N ASN A 202 -30.39 11.27 38.25
CA ASN A 202 -31.66 11.39 37.53
C ASN A 202 -32.29 9.99 37.40
N VAL A 203 -33.22 9.66 38.29
CA VAL A 203 -33.88 8.35 38.30
C VAL A 203 -34.46 8.04 36.92
N GLY A 204 -34.10 6.89 36.36
CA GLY A 204 -34.52 6.47 35.02
C GLY A 204 -33.61 6.92 33.87
N LEU A 205 -32.57 7.72 34.12
CA LEU A 205 -31.54 8.08 33.15
C LEU A 205 -30.17 7.58 33.62
N TRP A 206 -29.72 6.48 33.00
CA TRP A 206 -28.41 5.89 33.28
C TRP A 206 -27.30 6.67 32.58
N LEU A 207 -26.39 7.21 33.40
CA LEU A 207 -25.21 7.93 32.96
C LEU A 207 -23.95 7.25 33.47
N TRP A 208 -22.93 7.24 32.63
CA TRP A 208 -21.59 6.91 33.05
C TRP A 208 -20.96 8.07 33.84
N VAL A 209 -19.98 7.76 34.69
CA VAL A 209 -19.24 8.77 35.48
C VAL A 209 -18.56 9.87 34.66
N ASN A 210 -18.31 9.62 33.37
CA ASN A 210 -17.78 10.59 32.40
C ASN A 210 -18.88 11.48 31.75
N GLY A 211 -20.14 11.28 32.10
CA GLY A 211 -21.29 12.01 31.57
C GLY A 211 -21.90 11.45 30.28
N SER A 212 -21.36 10.38 29.69
CA SER A 212 -21.98 9.76 28.51
C SER A 212 -23.23 8.96 28.90
N GLN A 213 -24.24 8.99 28.04
CA GLN A 213 -25.43 8.14 28.21
C GLN A 213 -25.08 6.68 27.94
N GLN A 214 -25.83 5.77 28.56
CA GLN A 214 -25.79 4.37 28.18
C GLN A 214 -26.20 4.26 26.71
N THR A 215 -25.29 3.79 25.86
CA THR A 215 -25.62 3.37 24.50
C THR A 215 -26.12 1.94 24.57
N ASP A 216 -27.33 1.69 24.06
CA ASP A 216 -27.74 0.33 23.72
C ASP A 216 -26.75 -0.18 22.65
N GLY A 217 -26.00 -1.23 22.98
CA GLY A 217 -24.81 -1.68 22.26
C GLY A 217 -25.00 -1.95 20.77
#